data_AF-A0A2S9KHD0-F1
#
_entry.id   AF-A0A2S9KHD0-F1
#
_cell.length_a   1.000
_cell.length_b   1.000
_cell.length_c   1.000
_cell.angle_alpha   90.00
_cell.angle_beta   90.00
_cell.angle_gamma   90.00
#
_symmetry.space_group_name_H-M   'P 1'
#
loop_
_entity.id
_entity.type
_entity.pdbx_description
1 polymer ?
#
loop_
_entity_poly.entity_id
_entity_poly.type
_entity_poly.pdbx_seq_one_letter_code
_entity_poly.pdbx_strand_id
1 'polypeptide(L)'
;MNRTYASILALTLTAFSAGSALASDASAPKTREQVKAELAEAIRTGDISYGESGQKLNELFPHQYPAKPVVQGKTRDQVKAELAEAVRSGQLPAHSGS
;
A
#
# COMPACT_ATOMS: atom_id res chain seq x y z
N MET A 1 -50.34 -32.95 4.78
CA MET A 1 -50.74 -31.57 4.45
C MET A 1 -50.03 -30.61 5.38
N ASN A 2 -49.11 -29.86 4.80
CA ASN A 2 -47.97 -29.14 5.35
C ASN A 2 -48.22 -27.64 5.20
N ARG A 3 -48.49 -26.95 6.30
CA ARG A 3 -48.71 -25.50 6.32
C ARG A 3 -47.46 -24.80 6.84
N THR A 4 -46.58 -24.46 5.89
CA THR A 4 -45.89 -23.17 5.78
C THR A 4 -45.56 -22.45 7.09
N TYR A 5 -44.37 -22.72 7.62
CA TYR A 5 -43.71 -21.83 8.59
C TYR A 5 -43.12 -20.65 7.81
N ALA A 6 -43.88 -19.56 7.80
CA ALA A 6 -43.48 -18.29 7.24
C ALA A 6 -42.21 -17.79 7.95
N SER A 7 -41.19 -17.58 7.12
CA SER A 7 -39.98 -16.81 7.32
C SER A 7 -40.06 -15.70 8.37
N ILE A 8 -39.26 -15.79 9.43
CA ILE A 8 -38.73 -14.62 10.16
C ILE A 8 -37.27 -14.91 10.53
N LEU A 9 -36.39 -14.83 9.53
CA LEU A 9 -34.94 -14.79 9.75
C LEU A 9 -34.57 -13.36 10.15
N ALA A 10 -34.74 -13.01 11.42
CA ALA A 10 -34.29 -11.74 11.98
C ALA A 10 -32.76 -11.76 12.15
N LEU A 11 -32.05 -11.38 11.09
CA LEU A 11 -30.60 -11.17 11.09
C LEU A 11 -30.26 -9.90 11.89
N THR A 12 -29.94 -10.05 13.17
CA THR A 12 -29.33 -8.98 13.98
C THR A 12 -27.85 -8.88 13.62
N LEU A 13 -27.52 -7.99 12.69
CA LEU A 13 -26.12 -7.70 12.35
C LEU A 13 -25.52 -6.80 13.43
N THR A 14 -24.75 -7.41 14.31
CA THR A 14 -23.93 -6.75 15.33
C THR A 14 -22.88 -5.89 14.64
N ALA A 15 -23.03 -4.57 14.65
CA ALA A 15 -21.99 -3.65 14.20
C ALA A 15 -20.88 -3.59 15.28
N PHE A 16 -19.95 -4.54 15.22
CA PHE A 16 -18.67 -4.46 15.91
C PHE A 16 -17.77 -3.51 15.11
N SER A 17 -17.96 -2.20 15.29
CA SER A 17 -17.06 -1.19 14.74
C SER A 17 -15.81 -1.09 15.62
N ALA A 18 -14.95 -2.11 15.56
CA ALA A 18 -13.56 -2.01 15.98
C ALA A 18 -12.72 -1.87 14.70
N GLY A 19 -12.32 -0.65 14.41
CA GLY A 19 -11.44 -0.32 13.32
C GLY A 19 -10.70 0.95 13.69
N SER A 20 -9.90 0.89 14.75
CA SER A 20 -8.87 1.91 15.00
C SER A 20 -8.05 2.01 13.72
N ALA A 21 -8.27 3.09 12.98
CA ALA A 21 -7.40 3.51 11.91
C ALA A 21 -6.06 3.86 12.56
N LEU A 22 -5.19 2.87 12.72
CA LEU A 22 -3.77 3.10 12.91
C LEU A 22 -3.29 3.69 11.59
N ALA A 23 -3.37 5.01 11.49
CA ALA A 23 -2.56 5.77 10.58
C ALA A 23 -1.12 5.28 10.77
N SER A 24 -0.54 4.67 9.75
CA SER A 24 0.90 4.46 9.67
C SER A 24 1.55 5.83 9.59
N ASP A 25 1.70 6.47 10.74
CA ASP A 25 2.53 7.65 10.89
C ASP A 25 3.96 7.21 10.57
N ALA A 26 4.44 7.57 9.37
CA ALA A 26 5.78 7.22 8.91
C ALA A 26 6.89 7.83 9.79
N SER A 27 6.52 8.72 10.72
CA SER A 27 7.39 9.38 11.69
C SER A 27 7.36 8.73 13.08
N ALA A 28 6.45 7.79 13.35
CA ALA A 28 6.43 7.04 14.59
C ALA A 28 7.57 5.99 14.62
N PRO A 29 8.24 5.79 15.77
CA PRO A 29 9.29 4.78 15.88
C PRO A 29 8.70 3.39 15.62
N LYS A 30 9.23 2.68 14.62
CA LYS A 30 8.79 1.33 14.26
C LYS A 30 8.91 0.39 15.46
N THR A 31 7.86 -0.39 15.72
CA THR A 31 7.93 -1.42 16.75
C THR A 31 8.85 -2.55 16.30
N ARG A 32 9.42 -3.30 17.25
CA ARG A 32 10.28 -4.45 16.93
C ARG A 32 9.57 -5.49 16.06
N GLU A 33 8.27 -5.64 16.21
CA GLU A 33 7.44 -6.54 15.41
C GLU A 33 7.30 -6.04 13.97
N GLN A 34 7.07 -4.74 13.78
CA GLN A 34 7.03 -4.13 12.45
C GLN A 34 8.37 -4.27 11.71
N VAL A 35 9.49 -4.05 12.42
CA VAL A 35 10.83 -4.24 11.84
C VAL A 35 11.06 -5.68 11.40
N LYS A 36 10.61 -6.67 12.18
CA LYS A 36 10.71 -8.09 11.80
C LYS A 36 9.84 -8.41 10.59
N ALA A 37 8.63 -7.86 10.52
CA ALA A 37 7.73 -8.05 9.40
C ALA A 37 8.32 -7.46 8.10
N GLU A 38 8.86 -6.24 8.17
CA GLU A 38 9.51 -5.57 7.04
C GLU A 38 10.76 -6.32 6.57
N LEU A 39 11.58 -6.82 7.50
CA LEU A 39 12.75 -7.63 7.16
C LEU A 39 12.36 -8.95 6.49
N ALA A 40 11.33 -9.62 6.99
CA ALA A 40 10.81 -10.84 6.35
C ALA A 40 10.28 -10.55 4.94
N GLU A 41 9.64 -9.39 4.74
CA GLU A 41 9.17 -8.96 3.43
C GLU A 41 10.32 -8.64 2.46
N ALA A 42 11.36 -7.92 2.93
CA ALA A 42 12.54 -7.62 2.14
C ALA A 42 13.26 -8.90 1.66
N ILE A 43 13.40 -9.89 2.55
CA ILE A 43 13.92 -11.23 2.21
C ILE A 43 13.06 -11.90 1.16
N ARG A 44 11.74 -11.95 1.38
CA ARG A 44 10.78 -12.61 0.48
C ARG A 44 10.78 -12.00 -0.92
N THR A 45 10.90 -10.68 -1.02
CA THR A 45 10.85 -9.93 -2.28
C THR A 45 12.21 -9.72 -2.93
N GLY A 46 13.29 -10.14 -2.25
CA GLY A 46 14.66 -9.89 -2.70
C GLY A 46 15.05 -8.42 -2.68
N ASP A 47 14.34 -7.59 -1.91
CA ASP A 47 14.66 -6.16 -1.71
C ASP A 47 15.77 -6.01 -0.66
N ILE A 48 16.90 -6.68 -0.92
CA ILE A 48 18.11 -6.66 -0.10
C ILE A 48 19.25 -6.24 -1.01
N SER A 49 19.92 -5.14 -0.66
CA SER A 49 21.14 -4.72 -1.35
C SER A 49 22.26 -5.73 -1.13
N TYR A 50 22.93 -6.10 -2.22
CA TYR A 50 24.01 -7.07 -2.23
C TYR A 50 25.31 -6.40 -2.71
N GLY A 51 26.37 -6.55 -1.91
CA GLY A 51 27.71 -6.03 -2.23
C GLY A 51 27.78 -4.49 -2.26
N GLU A 52 28.90 -3.98 -2.81
CA GLU A 52 29.16 -2.54 -2.91
C GLU A 52 28.41 -1.85 -4.06
N SER A 53 27.87 -2.61 -5.02
CA SER A 53 27.10 -2.04 -6.13
C SER A 53 25.74 -1.50 -5.70
N GLY A 54 25.28 -1.85 -4.50
CA GLY A 54 23.95 -1.47 -3.97
C GLY A 54 22.79 -2.15 -4.69
N GLN A 55 23.06 -3.01 -5.68
CA GLN A 55 22.04 -3.71 -6.45
C GLN A 55 21.26 -4.67 -5.58
N LYS A 56 19.97 -4.78 -5.84
CA LYS A 56 19.09 -5.65 -5.06
C LYS A 56 19.17 -7.09 -5.56
N LEU A 57 18.98 -8.06 -4.67
CA LEU A 57 18.99 -9.48 -5.06
C LEU A 57 17.92 -9.82 -6.11
N ASN A 58 16.77 -9.15 -6.08
CA ASN A 58 15.73 -9.31 -7.10
C ASN A 58 16.08 -8.69 -8.45
N GLU A 59 16.99 -7.73 -8.50
CA GLU A 59 17.52 -7.15 -9.75
C GLU A 59 18.60 -8.07 -10.35
N LEU A 60 19.43 -8.67 -9.50
CA LEU A 60 20.48 -9.61 -9.92
C LEU A 60 19.94 -10.98 -10.31
N PHE A 61 18.94 -11.48 -9.58
CA PHE A 61 18.39 -12.82 -9.74
C PHE A 61 16.86 -12.79 -9.84
N PRO A 62 16.27 -12.14 -10.86
CA PRO A 62 14.83 -11.94 -10.95
C PRO A 62 14.02 -13.24 -10.98
N HIS A 63 14.61 -14.35 -11.45
CA HIS A 63 13.98 -15.66 -11.50
C HIS A 63 13.84 -16.34 -10.12
N GLN A 64 14.58 -15.88 -9.11
CA GLN A 64 14.55 -16.45 -7.75
C GLN A 64 13.54 -15.76 -6.83
N TYR A 65 12.95 -14.64 -7.27
CA TYR A 65 12.05 -13.83 -6.47
C TYR A 65 10.69 -13.65 -7.16
N PRO A 66 9.60 -13.47 -6.40
CA PRO A 66 8.30 -13.16 -6.99
C PRO A 66 8.36 -11.83 -7.75
N ALA A 67 7.67 -11.76 -8.88
CA ALA A 67 7.55 -10.54 -9.64
C ALA A 67 7.02 -9.41 -8.75
N LYS A 68 7.66 -8.23 -8.81
CA LYS A 68 7.19 -7.07 -8.05
C LYS A 68 5.76 -6.74 -8.47
N PRO A 69 4.85 -6.54 -7.52
CA PRO A 69 3.52 -6.06 -7.85
C PRO A 69 3.68 -4.72 -8.58
N VAL A 70 3.20 -4.66 -9.82
CA VAL A 70 3.16 -3.42 -10.58
C VAL A 70 2.14 -2.54 -9.87
N VAL A 71 2.62 -1.64 -9.02
CA VAL A 71 1.78 -0.60 -8.45
C VAL A 71 1.29 0.22 -9.65
N GLN A 72 0.00 0.11 -9.94
CA GLN A 72 -0.62 0.83 -11.03
C GLN A 72 -0.38 2.32 -10.80
N GLY A 73 0.50 2.92 -11.62
CA GLY A 73 0.80 4.35 -11.53
C GLY A 73 -0.45 5.20 -11.77
N LYS A 74 -0.43 6.45 -11.30
CA LYS A 74 -1.49 7.43 -11.57
C LYS A 74 -1.77 7.47 -13.08
N THR A 75 -3.06 7.44 -13.46
CA THR A 75 -3.43 7.58 -14.86
C THR A 75 -3.07 8.97 -15.37
N ARG A 76 -2.90 9.13 -16.68
CA ARG A 76 -2.60 10.45 -17.28
C ARG A 76 -3.66 11.49 -16.92
N ASP A 77 -4.92 11.09 -16.74
CA ASP A 77 -6.01 11.98 -16.36
C ASP A 77 -5.90 12.41 -14.88
N GLN A 78 -5.51 11.51 -13.98
CA GLN A 78 -5.23 11.86 -12.58
C GLN A 78 -4.06 12.86 -12.49
N VAL A 79 -2.99 12.65 -13.26
CA VAL A 79 -1.84 13.57 -13.31
C VAL A 79 -2.26 14.95 -13.83
N LYS A 80 -3.14 15.01 -14.84
CA LYS A 80 -3.66 16.30 -15.35
C LYS A 80 -4.55 17.01 -14.34
N ALA A 81 -5.39 16.29 -13.61
CA ALA A 81 -6.23 16.86 -12.57
C ALA A 81 -5.39 17.46 -11.43
N GLU A 82 -4.38 16.72 -10.97
CA GLU A 82 -3.42 17.17 -9.95
C GLU A 82 -2.61 18.39 -10.44
N LEU A 83 -2.19 18.40 -11.70
CA LEU A 83 -1.51 19.56 -12.29
C LEU A 83 -2.43 20.79 -12.33
N ALA A 84 -3.69 20.63 -12.74
CA ALA A 84 -4.65 21.73 -12.77
C ALA A 84 -4.94 22.29 -11.36
N GLU A 85 -4.96 21.41 -10.35
CA GLU A 85 -5.10 21.79 -8.95
C GLU A 85 -3.86 22.53 -8.42
N ALA A 86 -2.66 22.06 -8.75
CA ALA A 86 -1.41 22.74 -8.42
C ALA A 86 -1.32 24.14 -9.07
N VAL A 87 -1.77 24.28 -10.32
CA VAL A 87 -1.86 25.59 -10.99
C VAL A 87 -2.87 26.50 -10.28
N ARG A 88 -4.05 25.98 -9.90
CA ARG A 88 -5.10 26.77 -9.24
C ARG A 88 -4.71 27.21 -7.84
N SER A 89 -4.05 26.34 -7.09
CA SER A 89 -3.58 26.63 -5.73
C SER A 89 -2.27 27.43 -5.70
N GLY A 90 -1.62 27.63 -6.86
CA GLY A 90 -0.32 28.29 -6.95
C GLY A 90 0.85 27.43 -6.44
N GLN A 91 0.61 26.15 -6.11
CA GLN A 91 1.60 25.20 -5.62
C GLN A 91 2.35 24.52 -6.78
N LEU A 92 2.88 25.31 -7.72
CA LEU A 92 3.76 24.75 -8.73
C LEU A 92 5.16 24.54 -8.12
N PRO A 93 5.80 23.37 -8.34
CA PRO A 93 7.17 23.19 -7.92
C PRO A 93 8.03 24.25 -8.62
N ALA A 94 8.69 25.10 -7.83
CA ALA A 94 9.67 26.03 -8.35
C ALA A 94 10.78 25.21 -9.01
N HIS A 95 10.92 25.35 -10.33
CA HIS A 95 12.11 24.89 -11.03
C HIS A 95 13.26 25.82 -10.62
N SER A 96 13.94 25.49 -9.53
CA SER A 96 15.26 26.06 -9.24
C SER A 96 16.25 25.39 -10.20
N GLY A 97 16.37 25.98 -11.39
CA GLY A 97 17.38 25.58 -12.37
C GLY A 97 18.77 25.72 -11.75
N SER A 98 19.57 24.65 -11.87
CA SER A 98 21.01 24.68 -11.59
C SER A 98 21.80 24.98 -12.85
#